data_AF-A0A958AL97-F1
#
_entry.id   AF-A0A958AL97-F1
#
_cell.length_a   1.000
_cell.length_b   1.000
_cell.length_c   1.000
_cell.angle_alpha   90.00
_cell.angle_beta   90.00
_cell.angle_gamma   90.00
#
_symmetry.space_group_name_H-M   'P 1'
#
loop_
_entity.id
_entity.type
_entity.pdbx_description
1 polymer ?
#
loop_
_entity_poly.entity_id
_entity_poly.type
_entity_poly.pdbx_seq_one_letter_code
_entity_poly.pdbx_strand_id
1 'polypeptide(L)'
;LRLPDVYARMHAAGKAATAGVSCVLLAAGLYYDAYLVRMVLLIALFFITAPIATTTMARAAYRTSKPEENFSLHYDEMAKQK
;
A
#
# COMPACT_ATOMS: atom_id res chain seq x y z
N LEU A 1 5.78 -13.50 10.19
CA LEU A 1 6.15 -12.64 9.03
C LEU A 1 6.65 -13.57 7.92
N ARG A 2 5.84 -13.86 6.90
CA ARG A 2 6.02 -15.02 5.99
C ARG A 2 6.51 -14.64 4.59
N LEU A 3 6.49 -13.34 4.26
CA LEU A 3 6.99 -12.81 3.01
C LEU A 3 8.36 -12.16 3.26
N PRO A 4 9.45 -12.72 2.72
CA PRO A 4 10.79 -12.15 2.85
C PRO A 4 10.95 -10.89 1.98
N ASP A 5 10.20 -10.77 0.87
CA ASP A 5 10.30 -9.64 -0.04
C ASP A 5 9.58 -8.37 0.48
N VAL A 6 10.23 -7.22 0.31
CA VAL A 6 9.72 -5.89 0.68
C VAL A 6 8.54 -5.48 -0.21
N TYR A 7 8.62 -5.73 -1.52
CA TYR A 7 7.55 -5.36 -2.45
C TYR A 7 6.29 -6.21 -2.22
N ALA A 8 6.45 -7.52 -2.05
CA ALA A 8 5.35 -8.40 -1.72
C ALA A 8 4.71 -8.07 -0.36
N ARG A 9 5.51 -7.65 0.64
CA ARG A 9 4.99 -7.12 1.92
C ARG A 9 4.18 -5.84 1.73
N MET A 10 4.66 -4.89 0.92
CA MET A 10 3.95 -3.65 0.64
C MET A 10 2.61 -3.90 -0.08
N HIS A 11 2.57 -4.83 -1.04
CA HIS A 11 1.34 -5.19 -1.75
C HIS A 11 0.32 -5.86 -0.82
N ALA A 12 0.77 -6.80 0.00
CA ALA A 12 -0.09 -7.47 0.99
C ALA A 12 -0.64 -6.47 2.01
N ALA A 13 0.21 -5.58 2.54
CA ALA A 13 -0.18 -4.54 3.48
C ALA A 13 -1.16 -3.53 2.84
N GLY A 14 -0.91 -3.09 1.60
CA GLY A 14 -1.77 -2.15 0.89
C GLY A 14 -3.18 -2.68 0.69
N LYS A 15 -3.33 -3.93 0.24
CA LYS A 15 -4.64 -4.59 0.08
C LYS A 15 -5.36 -4.79 1.41
N ALA A 16 -4.64 -5.21 2.45
CA ALA A 16 -5.23 -5.40 3.77
C ALA A 16 -5.69 -4.07 4.40
N ALA A 17 -4.89 -3.01 4.24
CA ALA A 17 -5.19 -1.69 4.77
C ALA A 17 -6.42 -1.07 4.11
N THR A 18 -6.54 -1.12 2.78
CA THR A 18 -7.70 -0.55 2.07
C THR A 18 -9.01 -1.27 2.42
N ALA A 19 -8.99 -2.61 2.51
CA ALA A 19 -10.14 -3.38 2.94
C ALA A 19 -10.53 -3.10 4.40
N GLY A 20 -9.55 -3.03 5.31
CA GLY A 20 -9.80 -2.76 6.73
C GLY A 20 -10.37 -1.36 6.97
N VAL A 21 -9.74 -0.33 6.40
CA VAL A 21 -10.15 1.07 6.58
C VAL A 21 -11.54 1.30 5.98
N SER A 22 -11.81 0.81 4.77
CA SER A 22 -13.14 0.94 4.16
C SER A 22 -14.23 0.27 4.98
N CYS A 23 -13.99 -0.93 5.53
CA CYS A 23 -14.95 -1.64 6.36
C CYS A 23 -15.29 -0.87 7.65
N VAL A 24 -14.28 -0.37 8.37
CA VAL A 24 -14.46 0.38 9.62
C VAL A 24 -15.17 1.71 9.37
N LEU A 25 -14.80 2.45 8.32
CA LEU A 25 -15.42 3.73 7.99
C LEU A 25 -16.87 3.57 7.52
N LEU A 26 -17.18 2.50 6.77
CA LEU A 26 -18.56 2.19 6.39
C LEU A 26 -19.41 1.83 7.62
N ALA A 27 -18.88 1.01 8.53
CA ALA A 27 -19.58 0.67 9.77
C ALA A 27 -19.88 1.93 10.62
N ALA A 28 -18.90 2.83 10.75
CA ALA A 28 -19.07 4.09 11.46
C ALA A 28 -20.07 5.04 10.77
N GLY A 29 -20.09 5.08 9.43
CA GLY A 29 -21.03 5.88 8.65
C GLY A 29 -22.47 5.37 8.73
N LEU A 30 -22.68 4.05 8.81
CA LEU A 30 -24.00 3.45 9.01
C LEU A 30 -24.54 3.68 10.43
N TYR A 31 -23.65 3.73 11.43
CA TYR A 31 -24.07 4.04 12.80
C TYR A 31 -24.42 5.53 12.98
N TYR A 32 -23.70 6.43 12.31
CA TYR A 32 -23.95 7.86 12.33
C TYR A 32 -24.30 8.41 10.95
N ASP A 33 -25.59 8.35 10.59
CA ASP A 33 -26.12 8.73 9.27
C ASP A 33 -25.72 10.16 8.84
N ALA A 34 -25.67 11.11 9.77
CA ALA A 34 -25.26 12.49 9.52
C ALA A 34 -23.80 12.65 9.01
N TYR A 35 -22.95 11.64 9.22
CA TYR A 35 -21.52 11.68 8.84
C TYR A 35 -21.17 10.76 7.67
N LEU A 36 -22.15 10.07 7.08
CA LEU A 36 -21.92 9.09 6.01
C LEU A 36 -21.15 9.72 4.83
N VAL A 37 -21.52 10.93 4.41
CA VAL A 37 -20.82 11.66 3.33
C VAL A 37 -19.35 11.93 3.68
N ARG A 38 -19.04 12.33 4.93
CA ARG A 38 -17.65 12.53 5.38
C ARG A 38 -16.86 11.22 5.37
N MET A 39 -17.47 10.11 5.79
CA MET A 39 -16.81 8.81 5.80
C MET A 39 -16.48 8.32 4.39
N VAL A 40 -17.40 8.49 3.43
CA VAL A 40 -17.15 8.17 2.02
C VAL A 40 -16.01 9.03 1.45
N LEU A 41 -15.97 10.32 1.80
CA LEU A 41 -14.91 11.24 1.36
C LEU A 41 -13.53 10.85 1.93
N LEU A 42 -13.49 10.39 3.18
CA LEU A 42 -12.27 9.85 3.80
C LEU A 42 -11.78 8.58 3.12
N ILE A 43 -12.70 7.66 2.77
CA ILE A 43 -12.34 6.46 1.98
C ILE A 43 -11.74 6.88 0.64
N ALA A 44 -12.39 7.78 -0.09
CA ALA A 44 -11.89 8.27 -1.38
C ALA A 44 -10.50 8.90 -1.26
N LEU A 45 -10.27 9.73 -0.24
CA LEU A 45 -8.97 10.33 0.05
C LEU A 45 -7.91 9.26 0.32
N PHE A 46 -8.22 8.26 1.13
CA PHE A 46 -7.30 7.18 1.47
C PHE A 46 -6.87 6.37 0.24
N PHE A 47 -7.79 6.13 -0.70
CA PHE A 47 -7.51 5.46 -1.96
C PHE A 47 -6.59 6.26 -2.88
N ILE A 48 -6.57 7.58 -2.78
CA ILE A 48 -5.64 8.45 -3.52
C ILE A 48 -4.28 8.49 -2.81
N THR A 49 -4.26 8.58 -1.48
CA THR A 49 -3.02 8.66 -0.69
C THR A 49 -2.23 7.34 -0.71
N ALA A 50 -2.90 6.19 -0.64
CA ALA A 50 -2.26 4.88 -0.59
C ALA A 50 -1.29 4.60 -1.77
N PRO A 51 -1.65 4.82 -3.05
CA PRO A 51 -0.72 4.62 -4.17
C PRO A 51 0.43 5.64 -4.19
N ILE A 52 0.21 6.89 -3.75
CA ILE A 52 1.27 7.90 -3.65
C ILE A 52 2.30 7.48 -2.58
N ALA A 53 1.84 7.03 -1.41
CA ALA A 53 2.70 6.50 -0.37
C ALA A 53 3.45 5.23 -0.85
N THR A 54 2.77 4.33 -1.55
CA THR A 54 3.38 3.08 -2.05
C THR A 54 4.48 3.35 -3.07
N THR A 55 4.29 4.29 -4.01
CA THR A 55 5.31 4.62 -5.03
C THR A 55 6.54 5.30 -4.44
N THR A 56 6.37 6.17 -3.47
CA THR A 56 7.48 6.81 -2.74
C THR A 56 8.24 5.80 -1.87
N MET A 57 7.51 4.94 -1.16
CA MET A 57 8.10 3.83 -0.41
C MET A 57 8.82 2.83 -1.33
N ALA A 58 8.29 2.53 -2.51
CA ALA A 58 8.92 1.60 -3.46
C ALA A 58 10.25 2.14 -4.00
N ARG A 59 10.32 3.45 -4.29
CA ARG A 59 11.56 4.13 -4.70
C ARG A 59 12.57 4.23 -3.57
N ALA A 60 12.10 4.49 -2.35
CA ALA A 60 12.95 4.51 -1.16
C ALA A 60 13.50 3.11 -0.86
N ALA A 61 12.63 2.10 -0.88
CA ALA A 61 13.02 0.70 -0.76
C ALA A 61 14.06 0.32 -1.82
N TYR A 62 13.87 0.67 -3.09
CA TYR A 62 14.87 0.39 -4.12
C TYR A 62 16.25 1.02 -3.85
N ARG A 63 16.29 2.22 -3.25
CA ARG A 63 17.54 2.93 -2.94
C ARG A 63 18.21 2.47 -1.63
N THR A 64 17.41 2.00 -0.66
CA THR A 64 17.88 1.59 0.67
C THR A 64 18.11 0.08 0.78
N SER A 65 17.42 -0.72 -0.05
CA SER A 65 17.66 -2.15 -0.14
C SER A 65 19.05 -2.37 -0.72
N LYS A 66 20.03 -2.67 0.15
CA LYS A 66 21.18 -3.45 -0.30
C LYS A 66 20.63 -4.74 -0.92
N PRO A 67 21.19 -5.25 -2.03
CA PRO A 67 20.69 -6.46 -2.65
C PRO A 67 20.70 -7.56 -1.59
N GLU A 68 19.51 -7.93 -1.09
CA GLU A 68 19.40 -9.08 -0.22
C GLU A 68 19.80 -10.27 -1.10
N GLU A 69 20.80 -11.05 -0.64
CA GLU A 69 21.36 -12.23 -1.29
C GLU A 69 20.33 -13.30 -1.71
N ASN A 70 19.04 -13.12 -1.37
CA ASN A 70 17.94 -14.02 -1.72
C ASN A 70 16.93 -13.42 -2.71
N PHE A 71 17.26 -12.30 -3.35
CA PHE A 71 16.44 -11.70 -4.39
C PHE A 71 16.84 -12.23 -5.77
N SER A 72 16.33 -13.41 -6.11
CA SER A 72 16.35 -13.88 -7.50
C SER A 72 15.31 -13.10 -8.32
N LEU A 73 15.53 -11.80 -8.56
CA LEU A 73 14.92 -11.18 -9.74
C LEU A 73 15.53 -11.85 -10.95
N HIS A 74 14.80 -12.80 -11.51
CA HIS A 74 15.19 -13.44 -12.77
C HIS A 74 15.30 -12.40 -13.90
N TYR A 75 14.58 -11.28 -13.77
CA TYR A 75 14.66 -10.12 -14.66
C TYR A 75 14.52 -8.81 -13.85
N ASP A 76 15.54 -7.97 -13.92
CA ASP A 76 15.50 -6.57 -13.47
C ASP A 76 15.73 -5.64 -14.67
N GLU A 77 14.64 -5.17 -15.26
CA GLU A 77 14.65 -4.20 -16.36
C GLU A 77 15.04 -2.79 -15.88
N MET A 78 14.92 -2.48 -14.57
CA MET A 78 15.21 -1.16 -14.00
C MET A 78 16.72 -0.95 -13.80
N ALA A 79 17.49 -2.03 -13.61
CA ALA A 79 18.95 -1.98 -13.62
C ALA A 79 19.55 -1.83 -15.03
N LYS A 80 18.82 -2.24 -16.08
CA LYS A 80 19.26 -2.22 -17.48
C LYS A 80 19.19 -0.84 -18.15
N GLN A 81 18.49 0.12 -17.54
CA GLN A 81 18.30 1.48 -18.06
C GLN A 81 19.28 2.52 -17.48
N LYS A 82 20.38 2.08 -16.86
CA LYS A 82 21.47 2.97 -16.42
C LYS A 82 22.60 2.98 -17.43
#